data_AF-A0A9Q7UBT1-F1
#
_entry.id   AF-A0A9Q7UBT1-F1
#
_cell.length_a   1.000
_cell.length_b   1.000
_cell.length_c   1.000
_cell.angle_alpha   90.00
_cell.angle_beta   90.00
_cell.angle_gamma   90.00
#
_symmetry.space_group_name_H-M   'P 1'
#
loop_
_entity.id
_entity.type
_entity.pdbx_description
1 polymer ?
#
loop_
_entity_poly.entity_id
_entity_poly.type
_entity_poly.pdbx_seq_one_letter_code
_entity_poly.pdbx_strand_id
1 'polypeptide(L)'
;MKLSGMFRIGFVAAIVTALILLPSCIAVEVSDRAGTSTSHPDPPIEPPRSVFDIENYIKSLNPKQITDLHPTTLDNLAQLYGHVPIYRQDPISHRIPLYSFGTSVPVVEQALKDYGSVGIVDVSNNKAELIRLDKGFLYSDVFAGDGKSAAIQLFKLDPDLHRLSWRVSKIKPPHSEEIENLPHFDGKPILQGSEDFRFMLRVANTPPYQFYYLQEQMKPILVYPASKNLFSNPDHDEKQKILRAVNGYPADKQKYGERVASMIWGKLDLLGGDTEGRVKSSIPMKDYPRFKYDAPKTDMVRALQEHGRFRVYTNFGGDKVAYKVKLKNPGNTGKLMNVSVKPLTLVERLQEAIHRPRIRLPW
;
A
#
# COMPACT_ATOMS: atom_id res chain seq x y z
N MET A 1 -43.71 -13.79 -52.70
CA MET A 1 -44.46 -12.54 -52.48
C MET A 1 -44.31 -12.12 -51.02
N LYS A 2 -43.90 -10.86 -50.82
CA LYS A 2 -44.02 -9.98 -49.63
C LYS A 2 -43.27 -10.31 -48.32
N LEU A 3 -42.06 -9.74 -48.24
CA LEU A 3 -41.58 -8.76 -47.23
C LEU A 3 -42.72 -8.12 -46.39
N SER A 4 -42.63 -7.86 -45.08
CA SER A 4 -41.74 -6.89 -44.39
C SER A 4 -42.28 -6.62 -42.96
N GLY A 5 -41.41 -6.13 -42.06
CA GLY A 5 -41.75 -5.34 -40.86
C GLY A 5 -41.86 -6.17 -39.56
N MET A 6 -41.25 -5.84 -38.42
CA MET A 6 -40.76 -4.55 -37.94
C MET A 6 -39.56 -4.71 -37.00
N PHE A 7 -38.65 -3.76 -37.15
CA PHE A 7 -37.52 -3.44 -36.29
C PHE A 7 -37.95 -2.99 -34.88
N ARG A 8 -37.11 -3.34 -33.91
CA ARG A 8 -36.62 -2.53 -32.76
C ARG A 8 -37.62 -1.63 -32.02
N ILE A 9 -37.78 -1.89 -30.72
CA ILE A 9 -37.59 -0.96 -29.58
C ILE A 9 -38.08 -1.73 -28.33
N GLY A 10 -37.20 -1.98 -27.36
CA GLY A 10 -37.59 -2.66 -26.12
C GLY A 10 -36.41 -3.06 -25.23
N PHE A 11 -35.38 -2.22 -25.16
CA PHE A 11 -34.23 -2.46 -24.27
C PHE A 11 -33.70 -1.15 -23.68
N VAL A 12 -34.59 -0.25 -23.26
CA VAL A 12 -34.26 0.94 -22.44
C VAL A 12 -35.48 1.30 -21.58
N ALA A 13 -35.77 0.54 -20.52
CA ALA A 13 -36.76 0.94 -19.50
C ALA A 13 -36.67 0.15 -18.17
N ALA A 14 -35.48 -0.32 -17.77
CA ALA A 14 -35.32 -1.06 -16.51
C ALA A 14 -34.14 -0.57 -15.63
N ILE A 15 -33.57 0.61 -15.93
CA ILE A 15 -32.40 1.15 -15.21
C ILE A 15 -32.68 2.53 -14.55
N VAL A 16 -33.92 3.04 -14.54
CA VAL A 16 -34.20 4.38 -13.96
C VAL A 16 -35.18 4.39 -12.77
N THR A 17 -35.81 3.28 -12.39
CA THR A 17 -36.82 3.26 -11.31
C THR A 17 -36.39 2.61 -9.99
N ALA A 18 -35.12 2.28 -9.80
CA ALA A 18 -34.62 1.68 -8.55
C ALA A 18 -33.73 2.62 -7.70
N LEU A 19 -33.84 3.94 -7.88
CA LEU A 19 -33.03 4.93 -7.15
C LEU A 19 -33.85 6.07 -6.52
N ILE A 20 -35.14 5.87 -6.28
CA ILE A 20 -35.93 6.81 -5.48
C ILE A 20 -36.89 5.98 -4.60
N LEU A 21 -36.82 6.23 -3.29
CA LEU A 21 -37.74 5.79 -2.21
C LEU A 21 -37.34 4.56 -1.38
N LEU A 22 -36.48 4.81 -0.39
CA LEU A 22 -36.61 4.30 0.99
C LEU A 22 -36.54 5.50 1.95
N PRO A 23 -37.05 5.43 3.18
CA PRO A 23 -38.46 5.48 3.55
C PRO A 23 -38.76 6.70 4.43
N SER A 24 -39.93 7.28 4.25
CA SER A 24 -40.52 8.24 5.18
C SER A 24 -40.86 7.53 6.51
N CYS A 25 -40.14 7.86 7.58
CA CYS A 25 -40.68 7.73 8.93
C CYS A 25 -41.43 9.01 9.26
N ILE A 26 -42.76 8.90 9.24
CA ILE A 26 -43.69 9.87 9.80
C ILE A 26 -43.72 9.65 11.30
N ALA A 27 -43.42 10.69 12.07
CA ALA A 27 -43.86 10.83 13.45
C ALA A 27 -44.51 12.20 13.60
N VAL A 28 -45.60 12.18 14.36
CA VAL A 28 -46.76 13.06 14.31
C VAL A 28 -46.53 14.41 15.01
N GLU A 29 -47.21 15.39 14.42
CA GLU A 29 -47.45 16.78 14.75
C GLU A 29 -47.95 17.04 16.20
N VAL A 30 -47.39 18.05 16.87
CA VAL A 30 -48.09 18.85 17.88
C VAL A 30 -47.83 20.32 17.57
N SER A 31 -48.91 21.08 17.54
CA SER A 31 -49.03 22.45 17.08
C SER A 31 -48.28 23.48 17.93
N ASP A 32 -47.96 24.58 17.24
CA ASP A 32 -48.23 25.97 17.60
C ASP A 32 -47.05 26.94 17.62
N ARG A 33 -47.36 28.09 17.01
CA ARG A 33 -46.77 29.43 17.10
C ARG A 33 -45.80 29.90 16.01
N ALA A 34 -46.38 30.78 15.21
CA ALA A 34 -45.85 31.96 14.53
C ALA A 34 -44.54 32.56 15.08
N GLY A 35 -43.76 33.14 14.15
CA GLY A 35 -42.79 34.18 14.45
C GLY A 35 -41.62 34.21 13.47
N THR A 36 -41.69 35.08 12.46
CA THR A 36 -40.58 35.44 11.59
C THR A 36 -39.40 35.97 12.42
N SER A 37 -38.25 35.29 12.37
CA SER A 37 -36.98 35.86 12.84
C SER A 37 -35.87 35.44 11.89
N THR A 38 -35.32 36.43 11.18
CA THR A 38 -34.16 36.34 10.32
C THR A 38 -32.94 35.96 11.15
N SER A 39 -32.57 34.68 11.16
CA SER A 39 -31.28 34.22 11.66
C SER A 39 -30.29 34.19 10.50
N HIS A 40 -29.28 35.06 10.57
CA HIS A 40 -28.02 34.82 9.89
C HIS A 40 -27.50 33.43 10.32
N PRO A 41 -26.89 32.64 9.42
CA PRO A 41 -26.13 31.49 9.88
C PRO A 41 -24.92 32.03 10.63
N ASP A 42 -24.84 31.74 11.92
CA ASP A 42 -23.60 31.89 12.67
C ASP A 42 -22.48 31.17 11.90
N PRO A 43 -21.29 31.77 11.77
CA PRO A 43 -20.15 31.07 11.20
C PRO A 43 -19.90 29.79 12.01
N PRO A 44 -19.36 28.72 11.41
CA PRO A 44 -19.11 27.48 12.10
C PRO A 44 -18.28 27.79 13.35
N ILE A 45 -18.83 27.50 14.52
CA ILE A 45 -18.10 27.58 15.79
C ILE A 45 -16.94 26.59 15.65
N GLU A 46 -15.74 27.11 15.41
CA GLU A 46 -14.52 26.33 15.49
C GLU A 46 -14.55 25.60 16.85
N PRO A 47 -14.34 24.27 16.88
CA PRO A 47 -14.22 23.58 18.16
C PRO A 47 -13.12 24.28 18.97
N PRO A 48 -13.29 24.46 20.30
CA PRO A 48 -12.36 25.21 21.12
C PRO A 48 -10.95 24.65 20.90
N ARG A 49 -10.05 25.49 20.36
CA ARG A 49 -8.64 25.15 20.21
C ARG A 49 -8.13 24.76 21.59
N SER A 50 -7.57 23.56 21.71
CA SER A 50 -6.89 23.08 22.92
C SER A 50 -6.00 24.20 23.48
N VAL A 51 -6.23 24.59 24.73
CA VAL A 51 -5.42 25.59 25.46
C VAL A 51 -3.97 25.10 25.65
N PHE A 52 -3.73 23.81 25.45
CA PHE A 52 -2.38 23.25 25.37
C PHE A 52 -1.88 23.33 23.92
N ASP A 53 -0.96 24.27 23.69
CA ASP A 53 -0.20 24.41 22.45
C ASP A 53 1.27 23.99 22.65
N ILE A 54 2.02 23.93 21.55
CA ILE A 54 3.45 23.61 21.58
C ILE A 54 4.25 24.54 22.50
N GLU A 55 3.92 25.84 22.53
CA GLU A 55 4.70 26.82 23.30
C GLU A 55 4.55 26.60 24.80
N ASN A 56 3.32 26.32 25.25
CA ASN A 56 3.02 25.98 26.64
C ASN A 56 3.68 24.65 27.04
N TYR A 57 3.69 23.67 26.12
CA TYR A 57 4.40 22.41 26.35
C TYR A 57 5.90 22.64 26.55
N ILE A 58 6.56 23.41 25.68
CA ILE A 58 7.99 23.72 25.78
C ILE A 58 8.31 24.45 27.09
N LYS A 59 7.47 25.41 27.50
CA LYS A 59 7.62 26.13 28.78
C LYS A 59 7.51 25.23 30.02
N SER A 60 6.85 24.08 29.90
CA SER A 60 6.72 23.11 30.99
C SER A 60 7.96 22.25 31.21
N LEU A 61 8.89 22.22 30.24
CA LEU A 61 10.17 21.51 30.36
C LEU A 61 11.08 22.22 31.38
N ASN A 62 11.71 21.45 32.27
CA ASN A 62 12.57 22.01 33.31
C ASN A 62 14.06 21.70 33.04
N PRO A 63 14.85 22.69 32.58
CA PRO A 63 16.27 22.47 32.25
C PRO A 63 17.07 21.87 33.42
N LYS A 64 16.74 22.25 34.66
CA LYS A 64 17.43 21.75 35.86
C LYS A 64 17.13 20.27 36.10
N GLN A 65 15.87 19.86 35.98
CA GLN A 65 15.52 18.45 36.09
C GLN A 65 16.22 17.64 34.99
N ILE A 66 16.22 18.12 33.75
CA ILE A 66 16.90 17.47 32.63
C ILE A 66 18.40 17.28 32.93
N THR A 67 19.09 18.31 33.45
CA THR A 67 20.52 18.19 33.78
C THR A 67 20.79 17.18 34.89
N ASP A 68 19.86 17.04 35.84
CA ASP A 68 19.98 16.12 36.99
C ASP A 68 19.63 14.66 36.62
N LEU A 69 18.99 14.42 35.47
CA LEU A 69 18.71 13.06 34.99
C LEU A 69 19.98 12.28 34.65
N HIS A 70 19.95 10.98 34.91
CA HIS A 70 20.99 10.05 34.46
C HIS A 70 20.80 9.71 32.98
N PRO A 71 21.88 9.71 32.17
CA PRO A 71 21.80 9.25 30.79
C PRO A 71 21.37 7.78 30.72
N THR A 72 20.51 7.46 29.76
CA THR A 72 20.10 6.09 29.49
C THR A 72 21.28 5.28 28.95
N THR A 73 21.45 4.06 29.44
CA THR A 73 22.47 3.14 28.93
C THR A 73 22.22 2.78 27.46
N LEU A 74 23.28 2.60 26.67
CA LEU A 74 23.19 2.27 25.23
C LEU A 74 22.26 1.07 24.95
N ASP A 75 22.28 0.04 25.80
CA ASP A 75 21.45 -1.16 25.65
C ASP A 75 19.94 -0.87 25.78
N ASN A 76 19.58 0.17 26.53
CA ASN A 76 18.19 0.55 26.80
C ASN A 76 17.65 1.59 25.82
N LEU A 77 18.51 2.36 25.15
CA LEU A 77 18.10 3.32 24.11
C LEU A 77 17.25 2.65 23.03
N ALA A 78 17.63 1.43 22.65
CA ALA A 78 16.92 0.59 21.70
C ALA A 78 15.47 0.33 22.08
N GLN A 79 15.25 0.05 23.37
CA GLN A 79 13.95 -0.33 23.92
C GLN A 79 13.07 0.90 24.11
N LEU A 80 13.66 1.99 24.60
CA LEU A 80 12.97 3.24 24.89
C LEU A 80 12.63 4.03 23.62
N TYR A 81 13.55 4.10 22.65
CA TYR A 81 13.41 4.96 21.48
C TYR A 81 13.19 4.23 20.17
N GLY A 82 13.21 2.89 20.15
CA GLY A 82 13.07 2.10 18.92
C GLY A 82 11.74 2.28 18.18
N HIS A 83 10.75 2.94 18.80
CA HIS A 83 9.45 3.26 18.20
C HIS A 83 9.26 4.76 17.95
N VAL A 84 10.23 5.59 18.35
CA VAL A 84 10.15 7.05 18.24
C VAL A 84 10.68 7.46 16.86
N PRO A 85 9.94 8.29 16.10
CA PRO A 85 10.44 8.82 14.83
C PRO A 85 11.72 9.64 15.06
N ILE A 86 12.79 9.35 14.31
CA ILE A 86 14.07 10.05 14.43
C ILE A 86 14.33 10.88 13.17
N TYR A 87 14.24 12.20 13.29
CA TYR A 87 14.71 13.12 12.26
C TYR A 87 16.25 13.22 12.28
N ARG A 88 16.86 13.42 11.11
CA ARG A 88 18.31 13.60 10.98
C ARG A 88 18.59 14.92 10.30
N GLN A 89 19.18 15.85 11.04
CA GLN A 89 19.52 17.18 10.52
C GLN A 89 20.76 17.13 9.62
N ASP A 90 21.69 16.21 9.90
CA ASP A 90 22.84 15.93 9.04
C ASP A 90 23.09 14.42 8.90
N PRO A 91 23.84 13.98 7.87
CA PRO A 91 24.05 12.56 7.58
C PRO A 91 24.95 11.80 8.57
N ILE A 92 25.61 12.50 9.50
CA ILE A 92 26.75 12.00 10.28
C ILE A 92 26.42 11.89 11.77
N SER A 93 25.70 12.82 12.41
CA SER A 93 25.59 12.78 13.88
C SER A 93 24.26 13.18 14.53
N HIS A 94 23.52 14.18 14.06
CA HIS A 94 22.42 14.73 14.87
C HIS A 94 21.10 13.99 14.64
N ARG A 95 20.84 13.00 15.51
CA ARG A 95 19.56 12.30 15.63
C ARG A 95 18.64 13.07 16.57
N ILE A 96 17.48 13.44 16.05
CA ILE A 96 16.49 14.25 16.76
C ILE A 96 15.21 13.41 16.89
N PRO A 97 14.94 12.80 18.06
CA PRO A 97 13.67 12.14 18.30
C PRO A 97 12.53 13.16 18.26
N LEU A 98 11.43 12.77 17.61
CA LEU A 98 10.24 13.58 17.43
C LEU A 98 9.14 13.11 18.36
N TYR A 99 8.51 14.05 19.07
CA TYR A 99 7.42 13.82 20.01
C TYR A 99 6.25 14.72 19.70
N SER A 100 5.03 14.29 20.04
CA SER A 100 3.88 15.22 20.04
C SER A 100 3.89 16.03 21.34
N PHE A 101 3.26 17.21 21.32
CA PHE A 101 3.04 18.03 22.53
C PHE A 101 2.08 17.38 23.55
N GLY A 102 1.47 16.24 23.22
CA GLY A 102 0.73 15.40 24.17
C GLY A 102 1.60 14.34 24.87
N THR A 103 2.88 14.22 24.51
CA THR A 103 3.81 13.27 25.13
C THR A 103 4.09 13.68 26.58
N SER A 104 4.23 12.71 27.49
CA SER A 104 4.58 13.01 28.89
C SER A 104 5.90 13.78 29.00
N VAL A 105 5.91 14.88 29.77
CA VAL A 105 7.08 15.75 29.97
C VAL A 105 8.34 14.96 30.40
N PRO A 106 8.30 14.08 31.42
CA PRO A 106 9.45 13.26 31.81
C PRO A 106 10.10 12.45 30.67
N VAL A 107 9.31 11.99 29.69
CA VAL A 107 9.83 11.22 28.55
C VAL A 107 10.65 12.13 27.63
N VAL A 108 10.13 13.33 27.36
CA VAL A 108 10.81 14.32 26.52
C VAL A 108 12.04 14.90 27.23
N GLU A 109 11.97 15.09 28.54
CA GLU A 109 13.12 15.50 29.36
C GLU A 109 14.25 14.47 29.32
N GLN A 110 13.93 13.18 29.49
CA GLN A 110 14.93 12.11 29.34
C GLN A 110 15.50 12.06 27.92
N ALA A 111 14.67 12.25 26.89
CA ALA A 111 15.15 12.30 25.51
C ALA A 111 16.05 13.50 25.23
N LEU A 112 15.75 14.68 25.79
CA LEU A 112 16.62 15.86 25.74
C LEU A 112 17.96 15.60 26.43
N LYS A 113 17.96 14.87 27.55
CA LYS A 113 19.19 14.44 28.22
C LYS A 113 20.02 13.50 27.35
N ASP A 114 19.39 12.52 26.70
CA ASP A 114 20.07 11.46 25.96
C ASP A 114 20.54 11.89 24.56
N TYR A 115 19.77 12.74 23.86
CA TYR A 115 20.05 13.17 22.49
C TYR A 115 20.53 14.62 22.38
N GLY A 116 20.43 15.41 23.45
CA GLY A 116 20.75 16.83 23.45
C GLY A 116 19.76 17.71 22.67
N SER A 117 18.88 17.13 21.87
CA SER A 117 17.87 17.83 21.09
C SER A 117 16.66 16.95 20.81
N VAL A 118 15.48 17.56 20.70
CA VAL A 118 14.21 16.89 20.39
C VAL A 118 13.35 17.78 19.50
N GLY A 119 12.54 17.18 18.63
CA GLY A 119 11.53 17.91 17.88
C GLY A 119 10.15 17.73 18.52
N ILE A 120 9.43 18.81 18.78
CA ILE A 120 8.04 18.78 19.24
C ILE A 120 7.14 19.08 18.05
N VAL A 121 6.24 18.16 17.70
CA VAL A 121 5.43 18.17 16.49
C VAL A 121 3.94 18.29 16.82
N ASP A 122 3.25 19.19 16.14
CA ASP A 122 1.81 19.35 16.13
C ASP A 122 1.31 19.17 14.70
N VAL A 123 0.87 17.94 14.45
CA VAL A 123 0.39 17.49 13.14
C VAL A 123 -0.85 18.27 12.70
N SER A 124 -1.75 18.59 13.63
CA SER A 124 -3.04 19.23 13.37
C SER A 124 -2.86 20.67 12.92
N ASN A 125 -1.91 21.39 13.54
CA ASN A 125 -1.61 22.77 13.19
C ASN A 125 -0.44 22.91 12.20
N ASN A 126 0.10 21.79 11.69
CA ASN A 126 1.27 21.75 10.80
C ASN A 126 2.47 22.53 11.38
N LYS A 127 2.69 22.41 12.70
CA LYS A 127 3.78 23.04 13.42
C LYS A 127 4.78 21.98 13.89
N ALA A 128 6.03 22.37 13.95
CA ALA A 128 7.08 21.61 14.58
C ALA A 128 8.17 22.59 15.03
N GLU A 129 8.65 22.39 16.25
CA GLU A 129 9.69 23.20 16.90
C GLU A 129 10.83 22.29 17.33
N LEU A 130 12.07 22.72 17.08
CA LEU A 130 13.27 22.01 17.49
C LEU A 130 13.76 22.63 18.79
N ILE A 131 13.97 21.81 19.82
CA ILE A 131 14.46 22.25 21.11
C ILE A 131 15.80 21.58 21.37
N ARG A 132 16.80 22.37 21.75
CA ARG A 132 18.16 21.92 22.08
C ARG A 132 18.49 22.24 23.52
N LEU A 133 19.08 21.27 24.22
CA LEU A 133 19.69 21.46 25.53
C LEU A 133 21.16 21.79 25.33
N ASP A 134 21.59 22.95 25.79
CA ASP A 134 22.99 23.37 25.73
C ASP A 134 23.39 24.06 27.04
N LYS A 135 24.48 23.59 27.66
CA LYS A 135 24.99 24.10 28.96
C LYS A 135 23.92 24.25 30.06
N GLY A 136 22.94 23.35 30.09
CA GLY A 136 21.87 23.36 31.09
C GLY A 136 20.73 24.36 30.82
N PHE A 137 20.68 24.94 29.62
CA PHE A 137 19.60 25.80 29.18
C PHE A 137 18.91 25.21 27.94
N LEU A 138 17.62 25.49 27.79
CA LEU A 138 16.84 25.11 26.62
C LEU A 138 16.82 26.28 25.63
N TYR A 139 17.09 25.95 24.37
CA TYR A 139 17.05 26.88 23.26
C TYR A 139 16.11 26.34 22.18
N SER A 140 15.29 27.23 21.64
CA SER A 140 14.64 26.98 20.35
C SER A 140 15.70 27.03 19.26
N ASP A 141 15.68 26.03 18.40
CA ASP A 141 16.58 25.89 17.25
C ASP A 141 15.74 25.70 15.97
N VAL A 142 16.39 25.67 14.81
CA VAL A 142 15.70 25.62 13.53
C VAL A 142 16.05 24.33 12.80
N PHE A 143 15.02 23.65 12.27
CA PHE A 143 15.21 22.56 11.34
C PHE A 143 15.88 23.07 10.06
N ALA A 144 16.95 22.41 9.60
CA ALA A 144 17.66 22.84 8.39
C ALA A 144 16.81 22.72 7.11
N GLY A 145 16.80 23.76 6.27
CA GLY A 145 16.10 23.78 4.98
C GLY A 145 14.60 23.44 5.11
N ASP A 146 14.12 22.49 4.32
CA ASP A 146 12.73 21.97 4.39
C ASP A 146 12.50 21.01 5.58
N GLY A 147 13.41 21.00 6.55
CA GLY A 147 13.46 20.04 7.65
C GLY A 147 12.21 20.04 8.53
N LYS A 148 11.52 21.18 8.68
CA LYS A 148 10.25 21.26 9.42
C LYS A 148 9.18 20.40 8.77
N SER A 149 8.99 20.53 7.46
CA SER A 149 8.03 19.73 6.69
C SER A 149 8.42 18.26 6.68
N ALA A 150 9.72 17.96 6.57
CA ALA A 150 10.23 16.59 6.63
C ALA A 150 9.99 15.94 8.01
N ALA A 151 10.20 16.66 9.12
CA ALA A 151 9.94 16.18 10.47
C ALA A 151 8.44 15.90 10.68
N ILE A 152 7.56 16.81 10.25
CA ILE A 152 6.11 16.59 10.30
C ILE A 152 5.71 15.37 9.45
N GLN A 153 6.26 15.23 8.24
CA GLN A 153 5.96 14.09 7.38
C GLN A 153 6.42 12.77 8.03
N LEU A 154 7.62 12.75 8.59
CA LEU A 154 8.19 11.59 9.28
C LEU A 154 7.34 11.19 10.50
N PHE A 155 6.85 12.18 11.25
CA PHE A 155 6.00 11.96 12.42
C PHE A 155 4.60 11.44 12.07
N LYS A 156 4.06 11.77 10.89
CA LYS A 156 2.76 11.26 10.38
C LYS A 156 2.81 9.80 9.96
N LEU A 157 4.01 9.25 9.71
CA LEU A 157 4.15 7.87 9.28
C LEU A 157 3.72 6.89 10.37
N ASP A 158 3.24 5.73 9.93
CA ASP A 158 2.98 4.59 10.79
C ASP A 158 4.16 4.31 11.75
N PRO A 159 3.93 4.27 13.08
CA PRO A 159 4.94 3.94 14.08
C PRO A 159 5.73 2.66 13.79
N ASP A 160 5.09 1.66 13.17
CA ASP A 160 5.73 0.39 12.86
C ASP A 160 6.83 0.52 11.81
N LEU A 161 6.77 1.53 10.92
CA LEU A 161 7.86 1.82 9.98
C LEU A 161 9.14 2.27 10.70
N HIS A 162 9.00 3.06 11.77
CA HIS A 162 10.14 3.48 12.60
C HIS A 162 10.74 2.29 13.34
N ARG A 163 9.89 1.41 13.88
CA ARG A 163 10.31 0.15 14.52
C ARG A 163 11.04 -0.79 13.56
N LEU A 164 10.63 -0.84 12.30
CA LEU A 164 11.31 -1.65 11.28
C LEU A 164 12.74 -1.19 11.07
N SER A 165 12.96 0.13 10.99
CA SER A 165 14.30 0.69 10.77
C SER A 165 15.31 0.24 11.82
N TRP A 166 14.82 -0.01 13.04
CA TRP A 166 15.62 -0.48 14.14
C TRP A 166 15.91 -2.00 14.10
N ARG A 167 15.00 -2.81 13.55
CA ARG A 167 15.03 -4.29 13.68
C ARG A 167 15.50 -5.07 12.46
N VAL A 168 15.46 -4.48 11.26
CA VAL A 168 15.75 -5.19 10.00
C VAL A 168 17.18 -5.76 9.91
N SER A 169 18.12 -5.31 10.75
CA SER A 169 19.48 -5.87 10.78
C SER A 169 19.66 -7.14 11.63
N LYS A 170 18.63 -7.61 12.37
CA LYS A 170 18.82 -8.59 13.46
C LYS A 170 18.12 -9.94 13.28
N ILE A 171 17.26 -10.10 12.29
CA ILE A 171 16.40 -11.29 12.16
C ILE A 171 16.39 -11.75 10.70
N LYS A 172 16.73 -13.01 10.42
CA LYS A 172 16.49 -13.64 9.13
C LYS A 172 15.10 -14.31 9.15
N PRO A 173 14.09 -13.76 8.47
CA PRO A 173 12.80 -14.42 8.38
C PRO A 173 12.82 -15.57 7.37
N PRO A 174 11.92 -16.55 7.52
CA PRO A 174 11.73 -17.60 6.52
C PRO A 174 11.23 -17.02 5.19
N HIS A 175 11.60 -17.66 4.08
CA HIS A 175 11.06 -17.36 2.75
C HIS A 175 9.54 -17.67 2.73
N SER A 176 8.71 -16.78 2.20
CA SER A 176 7.25 -16.97 2.13
C SER A 176 6.70 -16.66 0.74
N GLU A 177 5.90 -17.59 0.20
CA GLU A 177 5.14 -17.38 -1.05
C GLU A 177 4.11 -16.26 -0.94
N GLU A 178 3.67 -15.91 0.27
CA GLU A 178 2.68 -14.84 0.51
C GLU A 178 3.16 -13.49 -0.03
N ILE A 179 4.47 -13.22 0.04
CA ILE A 179 5.06 -11.96 -0.44
C ILE A 179 4.98 -11.92 -1.97
N GLU A 180 5.32 -13.02 -2.67
CA GLU A 180 5.33 -13.05 -4.13
C GLU A 180 3.94 -12.86 -4.75
N ASN A 181 2.91 -13.22 -3.98
CA ASN A 181 1.52 -13.05 -4.36
C ASN A 181 1.02 -11.61 -4.17
N LEU A 182 1.70 -10.76 -3.40
CA LEU A 182 1.34 -9.34 -3.24
C LEU A 182 1.40 -8.59 -4.58
N PRO A 183 0.65 -7.49 -4.74
CA PRO A 183 0.92 -6.55 -5.82
C PRO A 183 2.35 -5.99 -5.69
N HIS A 184 3.01 -5.83 -6.82
CA HIS A 184 4.35 -5.28 -6.96
C HIS A 184 4.37 -4.17 -8.01
N PHE A 185 5.34 -3.28 -7.87
CA PHE A 185 5.73 -2.35 -8.91
C PHE A 185 7.27 -2.33 -8.99
N ASP A 186 7.82 -2.45 -10.20
CA ASP A 186 9.27 -2.46 -10.45
C ASP A 186 10.05 -3.40 -9.50
N GLY A 187 9.54 -4.64 -9.36
CA GLY A 187 10.14 -5.67 -8.51
C GLY A 187 10.00 -5.47 -7.00
N LYS A 188 9.34 -4.39 -6.55
CA LYS A 188 9.14 -4.08 -5.13
C LYS A 188 7.70 -4.38 -4.72
N PRO A 189 7.45 -5.11 -3.62
CA PRO A 189 6.11 -5.38 -3.14
C PRO A 189 5.42 -4.09 -2.66
N ILE A 190 4.09 -4.10 -2.68
CA ILE A 190 3.24 -2.98 -2.25
C ILE A 190 2.36 -3.45 -1.08
N LEU A 191 2.47 -2.76 0.05
CA LEU A 191 1.69 -3.00 1.28
C LEU A 191 0.61 -1.93 1.46
N GLN A 192 -0.53 -2.31 2.01
CA GLN A 192 -1.73 -1.46 2.13
C GLN A 192 -1.96 -0.88 3.53
N GLY A 193 -0.99 -1.00 4.44
CA GLY A 193 -1.01 -0.41 5.77
C GLY A 193 -1.97 -1.07 6.76
N SER A 194 -2.56 -2.20 6.37
CA SER A 194 -3.37 -3.05 7.26
C SER A 194 -2.59 -4.30 7.73
N GLU A 195 -1.40 -4.52 7.16
CA GLU A 195 -0.54 -5.62 7.49
C GLU A 195 0.11 -5.43 8.86
N ASP A 196 0.25 -6.52 9.63
CA ASP A 196 0.90 -6.44 10.94
C ASP A 196 2.42 -6.21 10.83
N PHE A 197 3.02 -5.72 11.93
CA PHE A 197 4.46 -5.48 12.02
C PHE A 197 5.32 -6.70 11.65
N ARG A 198 4.89 -7.93 11.99
CA ARG A 198 5.67 -9.15 11.67
C ARG A 198 5.69 -9.37 10.16
N PHE A 199 4.56 -9.16 9.49
CA PHE A 199 4.46 -9.22 8.04
C PHE A 199 5.37 -8.18 7.38
N MET A 200 5.30 -6.92 7.82
CA MET A 200 6.16 -5.85 7.30
C MET A 200 7.65 -6.17 7.52
N LEU A 201 8.01 -6.74 8.68
CA LEU A 201 9.38 -7.16 8.99
C LEU A 201 9.87 -8.27 8.04
N ARG A 202 9.00 -9.20 7.65
CA ARG A 202 9.34 -10.23 6.66
C ARG A 202 9.61 -9.60 5.29
N VAL A 203 8.74 -8.70 4.85
CA VAL A 203 8.87 -7.99 3.57
C VAL A 203 10.16 -7.17 3.53
N ALA A 204 10.44 -6.42 4.59
CA ALA A 204 11.65 -5.62 4.75
C ALA A 204 12.96 -6.42 4.65
N ASN A 205 12.92 -7.70 5.02
CA ASN A 205 14.08 -8.61 5.02
C ASN A 205 14.14 -9.52 3.78
N THR A 206 13.21 -9.36 2.84
CA THR A 206 13.19 -10.13 1.59
C THR A 206 13.68 -9.23 0.46
N PRO A 207 14.60 -9.68 -0.42
CA PRO A 207 15.01 -8.91 -1.59
C PRO A 207 13.78 -8.36 -2.36
N PRO A 208 13.76 -7.07 -2.72
CA PRO A 208 14.88 -6.13 -2.75
C PRO A 208 15.15 -5.34 -1.46
N TYR A 209 14.62 -5.76 -0.30
CA TYR A 209 14.77 -5.11 1.02
C TYR A 209 14.13 -3.72 1.11
N GLN A 210 13.15 -3.48 0.25
CA GLN A 210 12.41 -2.22 0.12
C GLN A 210 11.01 -2.53 -0.41
N PHE A 211 10.04 -1.71 -0.06
CA PHE A 211 8.64 -1.91 -0.43
C PHE A 211 7.90 -0.59 -0.49
N TYR A 212 6.84 -0.54 -1.29
CA TYR A 212 5.91 0.59 -1.27
C TYR A 212 4.91 0.41 -0.13
N TYR A 213 4.60 1.50 0.56
CA TYR A 213 3.64 1.52 1.67
C TYR A 213 2.53 2.52 1.37
N LEU A 214 1.28 2.04 1.44
CA LEU A 214 0.08 2.85 1.27
C LEU A 214 -0.60 2.98 2.62
N GLN A 215 -0.31 4.07 3.30
CA GLN A 215 -1.02 4.44 4.53
C GLN A 215 -2.33 5.16 4.16
N GLU A 216 -3.38 4.93 4.93
CA GLU A 216 -4.67 5.57 4.73
C GLU A 216 -4.55 7.10 4.69
N GLN A 217 -5.27 7.75 3.77
CA GLN A 217 -5.27 9.22 3.59
C GLN A 217 -3.90 9.84 3.28
N MET A 218 -2.88 9.03 3.01
CA MET A 218 -1.54 9.47 2.67
C MET A 218 -1.15 9.09 1.26
N LYS A 219 -0.19 9.82 0.71
CA LYS A 219 0.43 9.47 -0.58
C LYS A 219 1.28 8.21 -0.39
N PRO A 220 1.35 7.32 -1.40
CA PRO A 220 2.26 6.18 -1.34
C PRO A 220 3.70 6.65 -1.12
N ILE A 221 4.44 5.90 -0.32
CA ILE A 221 5.87 6.11 -0.08
C ILE A 221 6.66 4.85 -0.45
N LEU A 222 7.93 5.01 -0.80
CA LEU A 222 8.87 3.91 -0.92
C LEU A 222 9.69 3.85 0.36
N VAL A 223 9.65 2.70 1.05
CA VAL A 223 10.30 2.50 2.35
C VAL A 223 11.63 1.78 2.17
N TYR A 224 12.67 2.29 2.85
CA TYR A 224 14.02 1.74 2.92
C TYR A 224 14.40 1.49 4.38
N PRO A 225 14.01 0.35 4.97
CA PRO A 225 14.16 0.13 6.41
C PRO A 225 15.60 0.25 6.91
N ALA A 226 16.58 -0.25 6.15
CA ALA A 226 17.99 -0.21 6.54
C ALA A 226 18.73 1.08 6.12
N SER A 227 18.07 1.99 5.40
CA SER A 227 18.70 3.21 4.87
C SER A 227 18.76 4.33 5.90
N LYS A 228 19.63 5.31 5.66
CA LYS A 228 19.67 6.55 6.45
C LYS A 228 18.36 7.34 6.31
N ASN A 229 17.78 7.34 5.11
CA ASN A 229 16.48 7.93 4.83
C ASN A 229 15.44 6.81 4.84
N LEU A 230 14.53 6.84 5.80
CA LEU A 230 13.53 5.78 5.98
C LEU A 230 12.62 5.62 4.76
N PHE A 231 12.34 6.71 4.05
CA PHE A 231 11.45 6.68 2.90
C PHE A 231 11.81 7.72 1.84
N SER A 232 11.29 7.54 0.63
CA SER A 232 11.22 8.55 -0.41
C SER A 232 9.80 8.65 -0.97
N ASN A 233 9.46 9.80 -1.53
CA ASN A 233 8.20 10.00 -2.22
C ASN A 233 8.36 9.56 -3.69
N PRO A 234 7.56 8.60 -4.19
CA PRO A 234 7.56 8.24 -5.61
C PRO A 234 7.10 9.44 -6.44
N ASP A 235 7.53 9.52 -7.70
CA ASP A 235 7.09 10.57 -8.61
C ASP A 235 5.60 10.39 -9.03
N HIS A 236 5.09 11.30 -9.86
CA HIS A 236 3.68 11.25 -10.28
C HIS A 236 3.35 9.99 -11.11
N ASP A 237 4.24 9.58 -12.02
CA ASP A 237 4.03 8.43 -12.90
C ASP A 237 4.14 7.12 -12.11
N GLU A 238 5.14 7.01 -11.23
CA GLU A 238 5.29 5.91 -10.30
C GLU A 238 4.04 5.74 -9.42
N LYS A 239 3.52 6.83 -8.84
CA LYS A 239 2.29 6.81 -8.03
C LYS A 239 1.11 6.24 -8.81
N GLN A 240 0.90 6.68 -10.05
CA GLN A 240 -0.19 6.16 -10.87
C GLN A 240 -0.05 4.66 -11.13
N LYS A 241 1.18 4.19 -11.39
CA LYS A 241 1.46 2.76 -11.64
C LYS A 241 1.26 1.91 -10.38
N ILE A 242 1.67 2.40 -9.21
CA ILE A 242 1.44 1.76 -7.91
C ILE A 242 -0.06 1.61 -7.66
N LEU A 243 -0.82 2.71 -7.76
CA LEU A 243 -2.27 2.69 -7.54
C LEU A 243 -2.99 1.79 -8.55
N ARG A 244 -2.53 1.76 -9.80
CA ARG A 244 -3.05 0.83 -10.81
C ARG A 244 -2.83 -0.63 -10.42
N ALA A 245 -1.65 -0.98 -9.90
CA ALA A 245 -1.36 -2.34 -9.45
C ALA A 245 -2.23 -2.73 -8.25
N VAL A 246 -2.35 -1.84 -7.27
CA VAL A 246 -3.16 -2.06 -6.06
C VAL A 246 -4.64 -2.21 -6.38
N ASN A 247 -5.18 -1.41 -7.29
CA ASN A 247 -6.60 -1.48 -7.68
C ASN A 247 -6.88 -2.63 -8.65
N GLY A 248 -5.95 -2.93 -9.55
CA GLY A 248 -6.10 -3.99 -10.56
C GLY A 248 -5.98 -5.40 -9.98
N TYR A 249 -5.12 -5.57 -8.97
CA TYR A 249 -4.84 -6.89 -8.40
C TYR A 249 -6.07 -7.56 -7.77
N PRO A 250 -6.88 -6.93 -6.88
CA PRO A 250 -8.07 -7.55 -6.31
C PRO A 250 -9.09 -7.96 -7.38
N ALA A 251 -9.31 -7.12 -8.39
CA ALA A 251 -10.23 -7.40 -9.48
C ALA A 251 -9.79 -8.62 -10.31
N ASP A 252 -8.51 -8.69 -10.67
CA ASP A 252 -7.97 -9.83 -11.41
C ASP A 252 -7.85 -11.09 -10.54
N LYS A 253 -7.62 -10.95 -9.22
CA LYS A 253 -7.63 -12.06 -8.26
C LYS A 253 -9.02 -12.68 -8.16
N GLN A 254 -10.06 -11.87 -8.06
CA GLN A 254 -11.45 -12.35 -8.05
C GLN A 254 -11.82 -13.03 -9.37
N LYS A 255 -11.31 -12.53 -10.50
CA LYS A 255 -11.68 -13.02 -11.83
C LYS A 255 -10.92 -14.26 -12.27
N TYR A 256 -9.61 -14.33 -11.99
CA TYR A 256 -8.70 -15.35 -12.52
C TYR A 256 -8.08 -16.24 -11.45
N GLY A 257 -8.24 -15.91 -10.16
CA GLY A 257 -7.51 -16.52 -9.06
C GLY A 257 -6.21 -15.79 -8.72
N GLU A 258 -5.72 -15.99 -7.50
CA GLU A 258 -4.55 -15.32 -6.95
C GLU A 258 -3.28 -15.56 -7.78
N ARG A 259 -3.03 -16.80 -8.21
CA ARG A 259 -1.82 -17.15 -8.96
C ARG A 259 -1.74 -16.40 -10.29
N VAL A 260 -2.85 -16.31 -11.03
CA VAL A 260 -2.90 -15.56 -12.28
C VAL A 260 -2.80 -14.05 -12.05
N ALA A 261 -3.46 -13.51 -11.03
CA ALA A 261 -3.34 -12.10 -10.67
C ALA A 261 -1.89 -11.73 -10.29
N SER A 262 -1.20 -12.59 -9.55
CA SER A 262 0.21 -12.39 -9.18
C SER A 262 1.16 -12.42 -10.38
N MET A 263 0.82 -13.09 -11.48
CA MET A 263 1.61 -13.03 -12.72
C MET A 263 1.39 -11.73 -13.52
N ILE A 264 0.27 -11.04 -13.30
CA ILE A 264 -0.02 -9.75 -13.94
C ILE A 264 0.56 -8.60 -13.10
N TRP A 265 0.35 -8.65 -11.79
CA TRP A 265 0.59 -7.53 -10.88
C TRP A 265 1.61 -7.82 -9.79
N GLY A 266 2.01 -9.07 -9.56
CA GLY A 266 2.95 -9.44 -8.49
C GLY A 266 4.39 -9.49 -8.96
N LYS A 267 5.23 -10.27 -8.26
CA LYS A 267 6.65 -10.42 -8.61
C LYS A 267 6.78 -11.09 -9.97
N LEU A 268 7.33 -10.36 -10.94
CA LEU A 268 7.51 -10.81 -12.31
C LEU A 268 8.85 -11.52 -12.47
N ASP A 269 8.82 -12.68 -13.12
CA ASP A 269 10.01 -13.46 -13.45
C ASP A 269 10.71 -12.92 -14.70
N LEU A 270 12.02 -13.11 -14.77
CA LEU A 270 12.80 -12.81 -15.97
C LEU A 270 12.53 -13.87 -17.05
N LEU A 271 12.46 -13.42 -18.31
CA LEU A 271 12.37 -14.32 -19.44
C LEU A 271 13.71 -15.02 -19.69
N GLY A 272 13.68 -16.35 -19.71
CA GLY A 272 14.81 -17.18 -20.14
C GLY A 272 15.12 -17.04 -21.64
N GLY A 273 16.22 -17.67 -22.07
CA GLY A 273 16.54 -17.82 -23.49
C GLY A 273 15.53 -18.73 -24.20
N ASP A 274 14.92 -18.25 -25.28
CA ASP A 274 14.13 -19.10 -26.19
C ASP A 274 15.07 -19.67 -27.26
N THR A 275 15.93 -20.60 -26.86
CA THR A 275 16.96 -21.19 -27.74
C THR A 275 16.39 -21.92 -28.95
N GLU A 276 15.11 -22.30 -28.91
CA GLU A 276 14.47 -23.13 -29.92
C GLU A 276 13.34 -22.42 -30.69
N GLY A 277 13.07 -21.14 -30.41
CA GLY A 277 11.97 -20.39 -31.05
C GLY A 277 10.57 -20.91 -30.72
N ARG A 278 10.43 -21.80 -29.73
CA ARG A 278 9.17 -22.47 -29.38
C ARG A 278 8.13 -21.48 -28.85
N VAL A 279 8.58 -20.43 -28.16
CA VAL A 279 7.70 -19.39 -27.60
C VAL A 279 7.03 -18.57 -28.70
N LYS A 280 7.75 -18.32 -29.80
CA LYS A 280 7.26 -17.59 -30.97
C LYS A 280 6.43 -18.45 -31.92
N SER A 281 6.55 -19.78 -31.85
CA SER A 281 5.83 -20.70 -32.72
C SER A 281 4.30 -20.61 -32.55
N SER A 282 3.55 -20.74 -33.65
CA SER A 282 2.08 -20.77 -33.60
C SER A 282 1.60 -22.18 -33.22
N ILE A 283 1.58 -22.47 -31.92
CA ILE A 283 1.02 -23.71 -31.40
C ILE A 283 -0.52 -23.65 -31.55
N PRO A 284 -1.20 -24.71 -32.02
CA PRO A 284 -2.66 -24.76 -32.06
C PRO A 284 -3.26 -24.88 -30.65
N MET A 285 -4.47 -24.35 -30.47
CA MET A 285 -5.11 -24.21 -29.15
C MET A 285 -5.23 -25.53 -28.39
N LYS A 286 -5.48 -26.65 -29.08
CA LYS A 286 -5.60 -27.98 -28.49
C LYS A 286 -4.38 -28.40 -27.65
N ASP A 287 -3.19 -27.89 -27.99
CA ASP A 287 -1.91 -28.28 -27.39
C ASP A 287 -1.42 -27.30 -26.32
N TYR A 288 -2.22 -26.29 -25.95
CA TYR A 288 -1.84 -25.38 -24.87
C TYR A 288 -1.80 -26.14 -23.53
N PRO A 289 -0.82 -25.90 -22.66
CA PRO A 289 -0.89 -26.39 -21.28
C PRO A 289 -2.20 -25.94 -20.61
N ARG A 290 -2.75 -26.79 -19.73
CA ARG A 290 -4.04 -26.58 -19.06
C ARG A 290 -3.83 -26.61 -17.55
N PHE A 291 -4.23 -25.54 -16.88
CA PHE A 291 -4.11 -25.40 -15.44
C PHE A 291 -5.46 -25.07 -14.79
N LYS A 292 -5.65 -25.53 -13.55
CA LYS A 292 -6.65 -24.93 -12.67
C LYS A 292 -6.13 -23.59 -12.14
N TYR A 293 -7.04 -22.76 -11.65
CA TYR A 293 -6.72 -21.43 -11.12
C TYR A 293 -5.80 -21.42 -9.90
N ASP A 294 -5.75 -22.52 -9.16
CA ASP A 294 -4.97 -22.75 -7.95
C ASP A 294 -3.66 -23.53 -8.20
N ALA A 295 -3.37 -23.91 -9.45
CA ALA A 295 -2.15 -24.62 -9.78
C ALA A 295 -0.89 -23.78 -9.42
N PRO A 296 0.26 -24.42 -9.14
CA PRO A 296 1.47 -23.71 -8.73
C PRO A 296 1.90 -22.65 -9.75
N LYS A 297 2.26 -21.45 -9.26
CA LYS A 297 2.73 -20.34 -10.11
C LYS A 297 3.94 -20.76 -10.95
N THR A 298 4.86 -21.54 -10.38
CA THR A 298 6.06 -22.06 -11.04
C THR A 298 5.74 -22.87 -12.28
N ASP A 299 4.71 -23.72 -12.25
CA ASP A 299 4.28 -24.50 -13.41
C ASP A 299 3.69 -23.63 -14.52
N MET A 300 2.92 -22.60 -14.14
CA MET A 300 2.36 -21.63 -15.10
C MET A 300 3.45 -20.76 -15.73
N VAL A 301 4.43 -20.31 -14.94
CA VAL A 301 5.60 -19.55 -15.42
C VAL A 301 6.42 -20.41 -16.39
N ARG A 302 6.71 -21.67 -16.05
CA ARG A 302 7.40 -22.62 -16.93
C ARG A 302 6.64 -22.78 -18.26
N ALA A 303 5.32 -22.96 -18.21
CA ALA A 303 4.51 -23.06 -19.43
C ALA A 303 4.57 -21.78 -20.30
N LEU A 304 4.66 -20.59 -19.69
CA LEU A 304 4.88 -19.35 -20.43
C LEU A 304 6.29 -19.28 -21.04
N GLN A 305 7.30 -19.74 -20.32
CA GLN A 305 8.68 -19.75 -20.82
C GLN A 305 8.90 -20.77 -21.93
N GLU A 306 8.24 -21.93 -21.89
CA GLU A 306 8.41 -23.00 -22.88
C GLU A 306 7.49 -22.85 -24.10
N HIS A 307 6.25 -22.43 -23.89
CA HIS A 307 5.21 -22.40 -24.92
C HIS A 307 4.69 -20.99 -25.24
N GLY A 308 5.04 -19.99 -24.42
CA GLY A 308 4.53 -18.61 -24.55
C GLY A 308 3.06 -18.45 -24.17
N ARG A 309 2.37 -19.53 -23.75
CA ARG A 309 0.92 -19.53 -23.56
C ARG A 309 0.43 -20.75 -22.76
N PHE A 310 -0.68 -20.58 -22.07
CA PHE A 310 -1.43 -21.67 -21.43
C PHE A 310 -2.91 -21.31 -21.29
N ARG A 311 -3.71 -22.27 -20.81
CA ARG A 311 -5.12 -22.10 -20.44
C ARG A 311 -5.31 -22.26 -18.95
N VAL A 312 -6.11 -21.39 -18.36
CA VAL A 312 -6.53 -21.50 -16.96
C VAL A 312 -8.04 -21.62 -16.87
N TYR A 313 -8.51 -22.54 -16.02
CA TYR A 313 -9.92 -22.78 -15.77
C TYR A 313 -10.27 -22.32 -14.36
N THR A 314 -11.32 -21.50 -14.25
CA THR A 314 -11.86 -20.99 -13.00
C THR A 314 -13.27 -21.53 -12.78
N ASN A 315 -13.63 -21.78 -11.53
CA ASN A 315 -14.99 -22.15 -11.11
C ASN A 315 -15.53 -21.08 -10.15
N PHE A 316 -15.63 -19.83 -10.60
CA PHE A 316 -16.23 -18.77 -9.78
C PHE A 316 -17.72 -18.68 -10.09
N GLY A 317 -18.58 -18.88 -9.08
CA GLY A 317 -20.04 -18.70 -9.22
C GLY A 317 -20.78 -19.83 -9.95
N GLY A 318 -20.27 -21.07 -9.91
CA GLY A 318 -20.95 -22.25 -10.49
C GLY A 318 -20.68 -22.51 -11.97
N ASP A 319 -20.28 -21.49 -12.72
CA ASP A 319 -19.91 -21.61 -14.14
C ASP A 319 -18.40 -21.83 -14.32
N LYS A 320 -18.04 -22.85 -15.11
CA LYS A 320 -16.64 -23.11 -15.49
C LYS A 320 -16.21 -22.15 -16.61
N VAL A 321 -15.41 -21.14 -16.29
CA VAL A 321 -14.89 -20.19 -17.27
C VAL A 321 -13.43 -20.52 -17.59
N ALA A 322 -13.08 -20.47 -18.87
CA ALA A 322 -11.72 -20.69 -19.34
C ALA A 322 -11.13 -19.39 -19.88
N TYR A 323 -9.87 -19.14 -19.54
CA TYR A 323 -9.07 -18.03 -20.04
C TYR A 323 -7.81 -18.54 -20.72
N LYS A 324 -7.37 -17.84 -21.76
CA LYS A 324 -6.04 -18.02 -22.35
C LYS A 324 -5.11 -16.96 -21.78
N VAL A 325 -3.97 -17.42 -21.30
CA VAL A 325 -2.86 -16.58 -20.83
C VAL A 325 -1.76 -16.66 -21.87
N LYS A 326 -1.27 -15.51 -22.34
CA LYS A 326 -0.23 -15.41 -23.37
C LYS A 326 0.84 -14.43 -22.96
N LEU A 327 2.09 -14.76 -23.27
CA LEU A 327 3.22 -13.86 -23.16
C LEU A 327 3.14 -12.76 -24.23
N LYS A 328 3.27 -11.48 -23.85
CA LYS A 328 3.23 -10.33 -24.76
C LYS A 328 4.59 -9.99 -25.35
N ASN A 329 5.67 -10.36 -24.67
CA ASN A 329 7.05 -10.04 -25.04
C ASN A 329 7.90 -11.30 -25.30
N PRO A 330 7.48 -12.23 -26.19
CA PRO A 330 8.23 -13.45 -26.45
C PRO A 330 9.60 -13.17 -27.07
N GLY A 331 10.64 -13.85 -26.59
CA GLY A 331 12.01 -13.74 -27.11
C GLY A 331 12.81 -12.52 -26.63
N ASN A 332 12.29 -11.75 -25.66
CA ASN A 332 13.02 -10.66 -25.01
C ASN A 332 13.75 -11.18 -23.77
N THR A 333 14.74 -12.06 -23.96
CA THR A 333 15.53 -12.65 -22.88
C THR A 333 16.10 -11.58 -21.94
N GLY A 334 16.03 -11.84 -20.63
CA GLY A 334 16.46 -10.90 -19.60
C GLY A 334 15.50 -9.75 -19.30
N LYS A 335 14.36 -9.64 -20.00
CA LYS A 335 13.29 -8.70 -19.63
C LYS A 335 12.27 -9.37 -18.71
N LEU A 336 11.62 -8.56 -17.88
CA LEU A 336 10.49 -9.00 -17.04
C LEU A 336 9.35 -9.53 -17.92
N MET A 337 8.78 -10.65 -17.50
CA MET A 337 7.67 -11.31 -18.16
C MET A 337 6.41 -10.41 -18.16
N ASN A 338 5.74 -10.24 -19.31
CA ASN A 338 4.50 -9.48 -19.41
C ASN A 338 3.41 -10.35 -20.03
N VAL A 339 2.29 -10.54 -19.32
CA VAL A 339 1.23 -11.45 -19.73
C VAL A 339 -0.04 -10.73 -20.19
N SER A 340 -0.80 -11.39 -21.05
CA SER A 340 -2.16 -11.03 -21.45
C SER A 340 -3.09 -12.16 -21.04
N VAL A 341 -4.17 -11.84 -20.33
CA VAL A 341 -5.25 -12.77 -20.04
C VAL A 341 -6.49 -12.37 -20.84
N LYS A 342 -7.07 -13.30 -21.59
CA LYS A 342 -8.30 -13.07 -22.37
C LYS A 342 -9.25 -14.26 -22.20
N PRO A 343 -10.58 -14.03 -22.22
CA PRO A 343 -11.51 -15.14 -22.30
C PRO A 343 -11.31 -15.91 -23.62
N LEU A 344 -11.68 -17.18 -23.61
CA LEU A 344 -11.74 -17.95 -24.85
C LEU A 344 -12.83 -17.38 -25.77
N THR A 345 -12.51 -17.24 -27.05
CA THR A 345 -13.48 -16.88 -28.10
C THR A 345 -14.50 -18.00 -28.29
N LEU A 346 -15.63 -17.72 -28.95
CA LEU A 346 -16.65 -18.74 -29.23
C LEU A 346 -16.07 -19.97 -29.96
N VAL A 347 -15.20 -19.74 -30.94
CA VAL A 347 -14.52 -20.82 -31.68
C VAL A 347 -13.60 -21.62 -30.77
N GLU A 348 -12.81 -20.95 -29.92
CA GLU A 348 -11.92 -21.62 -28.97
C GLU A 348 -12.72 -22.43 -27.93
N ARG A 349 -13.88 -21.93 -27.48
CA ARG A 349 -14.79 -22.66 -26.57
C ARG A 349 -15.39 -23.91 -27.22
N LEU A 350 -15.76 -23.83 -28.50
CA LEU A 350 -16.28 -24.98 -29.24
C LEU A 350 -15.17 -26.05 -29.42
N GLN A 351 -13.95 -25.61 -29.76
CA GLN A 351 -12.79 -26.50 -29.81
C GLN A 351 -12.52 -27.16 -28.44
N GLU A 352 -12.61 -26.41 -27.35
CA GLU A 352 -12.52 -26.97 -25.99
C GLU A 352 -13.56 -28.05 -25.74
N ALA A 353 -14.83 -27.80 -26.09
CA ALA A 353 -15.91 -28.75 -25.85
C ALA A 353 -15.69 -30.09 -26.58
N ILE A 354 -15.16 -30.05 -27.80
CA ILE A 354 -14.84 -31.24 -28.61
C ILE A 354 -13.67 -32.03 -28.01
N HIS A 355 -12.67 -31.34 -27.44
CA HIS A 355 -11.47 -31.99 -26.90
C HIS A 355 -11.56 -32.34 -25.40
N ARG A 356 -12.49 -31.73 -24.65
CA ARG A 356 -12.77 -31.98 -23.23
C ARG A 356 -12.99 -33.46 -22.87
N PRO A 357 -13.80 -34.26 -23.62
CA PRO A 357 -14.06 -35.65 -23.25
C PRO A 357 -12.83 -36.56 -23.39
N ARG A 358 -11.78 -36.14 -24.11
CA ARG A 358 -10.56 -36.94 -24.34
C ARG A 358 -9.41 -36.58 -23.41
N ILE A 359 -9.47 -35.45 -22.71
CA ILE A 359 -8.34 -34.93 -21.94
C ILE A 359 -8.82 -34.65 -20.52
N ARG A 360 -8.39 -35.48 -19.56
CA ARG A 360 -8.61 -35.23 -18.14
C ARG A 360 -7.98 -33.88 -17.79
N LEU A 361 -8.81 -32.91 -17.38
CA LEU A 361 -8.31 -31.77 -16.65
C LEU A 361 -7.57 -32.30 -15.41
N PRO A 362 -6.43 -31.74 -14.99
CA PRO A 362 -5.82 -32.13 -13.72
C PRO A 362 -6.87 -31.92 -12.63
N TRP A 363 -7.31 -33.02 -12.01
CA TRP A 363 -8.45 -33.07 -11.08
C TRP A 363 -8.15 -32.53 -9.72
#